data_AF-A0A3C2E5X8-F1
#
_entry.id   AF-A0A3C2E5X8-F1
#
_cell.length_a   1.000
_cell.length_b   1.000
_cell.length_c   1.000
_cell.angle_alpha   90.00
_cell.angle_beta   90.00
_cell.angle_gamma   90.00
#
_symmetry.space_group_name_H-M   'P 1'
#
loop_
_entity.id
_entity.type
_entity.pdbx_description
1 polymer ?
#
loop_
_entity_poly.entity_id
_entity_poly.type
_entity_poly.pdbx_seq_one_letter_code
_entity_poly.pdbx_strand_id
1 'polypeptide(L)'
;MTTEDRIRHWLFQDALPVWGDRGVDRKNGGFVEYFALDGSDGGADYKRTRVTCRQIYVFSHAALMGWEDGEALARHGIEHLTGKAWMDDAGCFARRTTREGEILDPTPDLYDLAFALFAL
;
A
#
# COMPACT_ATOMS: atom_id res chain seq x y z
N MET A 1 29.77 -1.56 11.33
CA MET A 1 28.43 -1.39 10.75
C MET A 1 27.89 -0.05 11.22
N THR A 2 27.65 0.88 10.29
CA THR A 2 27.11 2.21 10.57
C THR A 2 25.62 2.13 10.93
N THR A 3 25.03 3.22 11.41
CA THR A 3 23.58 3.31 11.59
C THR A 3 22.84 3.14 10.26
N GLU A 4 23.40 3.65 9.16
CA GLU A 4 22.85 3.50 7.82
C GLU A 4 22.82 2.02 7.39
N ASP A 5 23.93 1.29 7.58
CA ASP A 5 24.00 -0.14 7.28
C ASP A 5 22.95 -0.94 8.06
N ARG A 6 22.73 -0.59 9.34
CA ARG A 6 21.73 -1.24 10.20
C ARG A 6 20.31 -0.98 9.72
N ILE A 7 20.00 0.26 9.34
CA ILE A 7 18.68 0.63 8.83
C ILE A 7 18.43 -0.07 7.50
N ARG A 8 19.43 -0.10 6.61
CA ARG A 8 19.35 -0.83 5.34
C ARG A 8 19.16 -2.32 5.58
N HIS A 9 19.92 -2.93 6.49
CA HIS A 9 19.75 -4.34 6.83
C HIS A 9 18.32 -4.61 7.32
N TRP A 10 17.85 -3.85 8.30
CA TRP A 10 16.48 -3.99 8.81
C TRP A 10 15.43 -3.83 7.72
N LEU A 11 15.57 -2.82 6.86
CA LEU A 11 14.62 -2.56 5.78
C LEU A 11 14.53 -3.75 4.81
N PHE A 12 15.67 -4.26 4.33
CA PHE A 12 15.70 -5.28 3.27
C PHE A 12 15.61 -6.72 3.79
N GLN A 13 16.03 -6.99 5.02
CA GLN A 13 16.06 -8.35 5.57
C GLN A 13 14.88 -8.63 6.50
N ASP A 14 14.33 -7.61 7.16
CA ASP A 14 13.25 -7.79 8.13
C ASP A 14 11.92 -7.19 7.64
N ALA A 15 11.91 -5.91 7.25
CA ALA A 15 10.66 -5.19 6.99
C ALA A 15 10.04 -5.51 5.63
N LEU A 16 10.78 -5.31 4.53
CA LEU A 16 10.27 -5.51 3.16
C LEU A 16 9.76 -6.94 2.93
N PRO A 17 10.47 -8.02 3.35
CA PRO A 17 9.95 -9.38 3.20
C PRO A 17 8.61 -9.61 3.91
N VAL A 18 8.44 -9.08 5.12
CA VAL A 18 7.17 -9.24 5.87
C VAL A 18 6.02 -8.51 5.19
N TRP A 19 6.24 -7.26 4.76
CA TRP A 19 5.19 -6.48 4.09
C TRP A 19 4.91 -6.98 2.67
N GLY A 20 5.91 -7.45 1.93
CA GLY A 20 5.74 -7.98 0.58
C GLY A 20 5.10 -9.36 0.52
N ASP A 21 5.17 -10.13 1.61
CA ASP A 21 4.49 -11.42 1.75
C ASP A 21 3.11 -11.24 2.40
N ARG A 22 3.09 -10.81 3.65
CA ARG A 22 1.87 -10.81 4.49
C ARG A 22 1.05 -9.53 4.36
N GLY A 23 1.70 -8.43 3.97
CA GLY A 23 1.07 -7.12 3.77
C GLY A 23 0.18 -7.04 2.54
N VAL A 24 0.25 -8.03 1.64
CA VAL A 24 -0.40 -8.01 0.34
C VAL A 24 -1.72 -8.76 0.39
N ASP A 25 -2.82 -8.07 0.08
CA ASP A 25 -4.11 -8.72 -0.09
C ASP A 25 -4.19 -9.32 -1.51
N ARG A 26 -3.70 -10.55 -1.66
CA ARG A 26 -3.75 -11.29 -2.92
C ARG A 26 -5.17 -11.73 -3.31
N LYS A 27 -6.13 -11.73 -2.37
CA LYS A 27 -7.52 -12.14 -2.63
C LYS A 27 -8.33 -11.02 -3.26
N ASN A 28 -8.24 -9.81 -2.70
CA ASN A 28 -9.05 -8.66 -3.14
C ASN A 28 -8.23 -7.53 -3.80
N GLY A 29 -6.93 -7.72 -3.98
CA GLY A 29 -6.02 -6.70 -4.51
C GLY A 29 -5.59 -5.66 -3.46
N GLY A 30 -4.53 -4.91 -3.73
CA GLY A 30 -3.99 -3.93 -2.78
C GLY A 30 -3.36 -4.57 -1.54
N PHE A 31 -3.45 -3.89 -0.40
CA PHE A 31 -2.72 -4.24 0.83
C PHE A 31 -3.67 -4.35 2.02
N VAL A 32 -3.25 -5.09 3.05
CA VAL A 32 -3.97 -5.14 4.33
C VAL A 32 -3.66 -3.90 5.18
N GLU A 33 -4.60 -3.53 6.04
CA GLU A 33 -4.50 -2.29 6.82
C GLU A 33 -3.60 -2.41 8.05
N TYR A 34 -3.55 -3.60 8.65
CA TYR A 34 -2.78 -3.89 9.85
C TYR A 34 -2.63 -5.40 10.01
N PHE A 35 -1.67 -5.80 10.84
CA PHE A 35 -1.50 -7.19 11.27
C PHE A 35 -2.03 -7.40 12.68
N ALA A 36 -2.43 -8.62 12.99
CA ALA A 36 -2.50 -9.10 14.37
C ALA A 36 -1.08 -9.24 14.95
N LEU A 37 -0.97 -9.42 16.27
CA LEU A 37 0.34 -9.50 16.96
C LEU A 37 1.19 -10.70 16.52
N ASP A 38 0.57 -11.75 15.99
CA ASP A 38 1.26 -12.91 15.41
C ASP A 38 1.74 -12.67 13.97
N GLY A 39 1.46 -11.48 13.41
CA GLY A 39 1.81 -11.10 12.05
C GLY A 39 0.86 -11.63 10.98
N SER A 40 -0.28 -12.21 11.37
CA SER A 40 -1.36 -12.53 10.43
C SER A 40 -2.13 -11.26 10.03
N ASP A 41 -2.86 -11.32 8.92
CA ASP A 41 -3.77 -10.24 8.51
C ASP A 41 -4.76 -9.92 9.62
N GLY A 42 -4.81 -8.66 10.02
CA GLY A 42 -5.67 -8.19 11.11
C GLY A 42 -7.17 -8.18 10.78
N GLY A 43 -7.56 -8.43 9.54
CA GLY A 43 -8.96 -8.65 9.18
C GLY A 43 -9.78 -7.38 9.04
N ALA A 44 -9.16 -6.25 8.69
CA ALA A 44 -9.90 -5.04 8.33
C ALA A 44 -10.87 -5.33 7.18
N ASP A 45 -12.11 -4.88 7.32
CA ASP A 45 -13.18 -4.92 6.32
C ASP A 45 -13.16 -3.71 5.37
N TYR A 46 -12.15 -2.84 5.51
CA TYR A 46 -11.95 -1.64 4.71
C TYR A 46 -10.49 -1.49 4.27
N LYS A 47 -10.26 -0.64 3.27
CA LYS A 47 -8.95 -0.12 2.87
C LYS A 47 -8.98 1.40 2.82
N ARG A 48 -7.94 2.04 3.35
CA ARG A 48 -7.74 3.50 3.29
C ARG A 48 -6.80 3.82 2.14
N THR A 49 -7.18 4.77 1.30
CA THR A 49 -6.38 5.19 0.14
C THR A 49 -4.94 5.52 0.52
N ARG A 50 -4.73 6.27 1.62
CA ARG A 50 -3.38 6.57 2.11
C ARG A 50 -2.51 5.36 2.44
N VAL A 51 -3.08 4.25 2.89
CA VAL A 51 -2.30 3.03 3.22
C VAL A 51 -1.83 2.39 1.93
N THR A 52 -2.75 2.23 0.95
CA THR A 52 -2.40 1.75 -0.38
C THR A 52 -1.33 2.61 -1.04
N CYS A 53 -1.49 3.94 -1.03
CA CYS A 53 -0.52 4.86 -1.60
C CYS A 53 0.86 4.78 -0.93
N ARG A 54 0.92 4.66 0.40
CA ARG A 54 2.18 4.49 1.13
C ARG A 54 2.90 3.20 0.78
N GLN A 55 2.17 2.10 0.63
CA GLN A 55 2.75 0.82 0.22
C GLN A 55 3.26 0.88 -1.21
N ILE A 56 2.51 1.48 -2.15
CA ILE A 56 2.98 1.71 -3.52
C ILE A 56 4.32 2.46 -3.48
N TYR A 57 4.40 3.58 -2.76
CA TYR A 57 5.65 4.34 -2.67
C TYR A 57 6.80 3.50 -2.10
N VAL A 58 6.59 2.79 -1.00
CA VAL A 58 7.62 1.95 -0.36
C VAL A 58 8.14 0.90 -1.33
N PHE A 59 7.25 0.21 -2.05
CA PHE A 59 7.65 -0.84 -3.00
C PHE A 59 8.27 -0.28 -4.28
N SER A 60 7.78 0.87 -4.78
CA SER A 60 8.41 1.60 -5.88
C SER A 60 9.84 2.01 -5.52
N HIS A 61 10.05 2.54 -4.30
CA HIS A 61 11.38 2.95 -3.86
C HIS A 61 12.29 1.75 -3.59
N ALA A 62 11.76 0.66 -3.02
CA ALA A 62 12.50 -0.59 -2.85
C ALA A 62 12.98 -1.15 -4.20
N ALA A 63 12.14 -1.10 -5.25
CA ALA A 63 12.51 -1.49 -6.60
C ALA A 63 13.67 -0.64 -7.15
N LEU A 64 13.59 0.69 -7.00
CA LEU A 64 14.68 1.60 -7.39
C LEU A 64 15.98 1.34 -6.65
N MET A 65 15.90 0.78 -5.44
CA MET A 65 17.05 0.36 -4.64
C MET A 65 17.52 -1.08 -4.92
N GLY A 66 16.92 -1.77 -5.89
CA GLY A 66 17.30 -3.10 -6.35
C GLY A 66 16.60 -4.27 -5.65
N TRP A 67 15.50 -4.04 -4.93
CA TRP A 67 14.69 -5.14 -4.38
C TRP A 67 13.79 -5.74 -5.46
N GLU A 68 13.97 -7.03 -5.75
CA GLU A 68 13.39 -7.72 -6.92
C GLU A 68 11.85 -7.69 -6.93
N ASP A 69 11.21 -7.84 -5.77
CA ASP A 69 9.74 -7.89 -5.67
C ASP A 69 9.06 -6.51 -5.75
N GLY A 70 9.84 -5.42 -5.64
CA GLY A 70 9.31 -4.07 -5.46
C GLY A 70 8.41 -3.62 -6.61
N GLU A 71 8.82 -3.84 -7.86
CA GLU A 71 8.06 -3.38 -9.02
C GLU A 71 6.69 -4.09 -9.10
N ALA A 72 6.68 -5.41 -8.93
CA ALA A 72 5.45 -6.21 -9.01
C ALA A 72 4.45 -5.79 -7.91
N LEU A 73 4.94 -5.54 -6.70
CA LEU A 73 4.11 -5.13 -5.58
C LEU A 73 3.59 -3.69 -5.72
N ALA A 74 4.42 -2.78 -6.23
CA ALA A 74 3.98 -1.42 -6.56
C ALA A 74 2.88 -1.43 -7.63
N ARG A 75 3.04 -2.24 -8.68
CA ARG A 75 2.05 -2.41 -9.75
C ARG A 75 0.73 -2.97 -9.23
N HIS A 76 0.78 -4.00 -8.39
CA HIS A 76 -0.39 -4.56 -7.71
C HIS A 76 -1.15 -3.50 -6.89
N GLY A 77 -0.41 -2.62 -6.21
CA GLY A 77 -0.99 -1.49 -5.49
C GLY A 77 -1.66 -0.47 -6.41
N ILE A 78 -0.99 -0.09 -7.50
CA ILE A 78 -1.51 0.85 -8.51
C ILE A 78 -2.80 0.33 -9.15
N GLU A 79 -2.84 -0.94 -9.54
CA GLU A 79 -4.03 -1.59 -10.11
C GLU A 79 -5.22 -1.53 -9.15
N HIS A 80 -4.99 -1.75 -7.86
CA HIS A 80 -6.05 -1.60 -6.86
C HIS A 80 -6.47 -0.13 -6.68
N LEU A 81 -5.51 0.79 -6.57
CA LEU A 81 -5.78 2.21 -6.34
C LEU A 81 -6.62 2.81 -7.47
N THR A 82 -6.21 2.61 -8.73
CA THR A 82 -6.91 3.16 -9.89
C THR A 82 -8.16 2.36 -10.26
N GLY A 83 -8.19 1.05 -9.99
CA GLY A 83 -9.34 0.20 -10.31
C GLY A 83 -10.47 0.23 -9.29
N LYS A 84 -10.19 0.59 -8.02
CA LYS A 84 -11.17 0.51 -6.91
C LYS A 84 -11.43 1.82 -6.19
N ALA A 85 -10.43 2.70 -6.06
CA ALA A 85 -10.58 3.93 -5.30
C ALA A 85 -10.77 5.18 -6.19
N TRP A 86 -10.48 5.11 -7.49
CA TRP A 86 -10.71 6.21 -8.42
C TRP A 86 -12.22 6.46 -8.61
N MET A 87 -12.62 7.73 -8.52
CA MET A 87 -14.00 8.17 -8.71
C MET A 87 -14.07 9.03 -9.98
N ASP A 88 -14.54 8.46 -11.09
CA ASP A 88 -14.55 9.14 -12.40
C ASP A 88 -15.27 10.49 -12.38
N ASP A 89 -16.45 10.55 -11.76
CA ASP A 89 -17.26 11.78 -11.69
C ASP A 89 -16.59 12.89 -10.88
N ALA A 90 -15.81 12.52 -9.86
CA ALA A 90 -15.13 13.47 -8.97
C ALA A 90 -13.69 13.79 -9.40
N GLY A 91 -13.12 13.03 -10.34
CA GLY A 91 -11.74 13.19 -10.82
C GLY A 91 -10.69 13.04 -9.72
N CYS A 92 -10.96 12.23 -8.69
CA CYS A 92 -10.08 12.02 -7.55
C CYS A 92 -10.33 10.66 -6.88
N PHE A 93 -9.58 10.36 -5.82
CA PHE A 93 -9.71 9.10 -5.08
C PHE A 93 -10.66 9.23 -3.89
N ALA A 94 -11.48 8.20 -3.67
CA ALA A 94 -12.24 8.03 -2.43
C ALA A 94 -11.31 7.94 -1.22
N ARG A 95 -11.79 8.29 -0.02
CA ARG A 95 -11.00 8.14 1.21
C ARG A 95 -10.83 6.68 1.60
N ARG A 96 -11.91 5.91 1.46
CA ARG A 96 -11.99 4.50 1.87
C ARG A 96 -12.85 3.66 0.95
N THR A 97 -12.44 2.42 0.80
CA THR A 97 -13.20 1.34 0.17
C THR A 97 -13.45 0.22 1.19
N THR A 98 -14.41 -0.66 0.91
CA THR A 98 -14.47 -1.99 1.52
C THR A 98 -13.21 -2.75 1.16
N ARG A 99 -12.96 -3.85 1.86
CA ARG A 99 -11.84 -4.73 1.53
C ARG A 99 -11.89 -5.23 0.07
N GLU A 100 -13.09 -5.48 -0.44
CA GLU A 100 -13.37 -5.94 -1.80
C GLU A 100 -13.27 -4.83 -2.85
N GLY A 101 -13.28 -3.56 -2.43
CA GLY A 101 -13.03 -2.40 -3.28
C GLY A 101 -14.26 -1.56 -3.63
N GLU A 102 -15.41 -1.79 -2.98
CA GLU A 102 -16.57 -0.90 -3.08
C GLU A 102 -16.35 0.38 -2.29
N ILE A 103 -16.78 1.54 -2.80
CA ILE A 103 -16.57 2.82 -2.10
C ILE A 103 -17.39 2.87 -0.79
N LEU A 104 -16.71 3.09 0.34
CA LEU A 104 -17.34 3.29 1.65
C LEU A 104 -17.43 4.77 2.04
N ASP A 105 -16.44 5.56 1.63
CA ASP A 105 -16.34 6.97 2.01
C ASP A 105 -15.80 7.76 0.80
N PRO A 106 -16.69 8.39 0.01
CA PRO A 106 -16.31 9.08 -1.21
C PRO A 106 -15.68 10.45 -0.94
N THR A 107 -15.58 10.89 0.32
CA THR A 107 -15.11 12.23 0.68
C THR A 107 -13.65 12.43 0.24
N PRO A 108 -13.35 13.32 -0.71
CA PRO A 108 -11.96 13.60 -1.05
C PRO A 108 -11.26 14.26 0.14
N ASP A 109 -10.09 13.74 0.50
CA ASP A 109 -9.29 14.25 1.62
C ASP A 109 -7.93 14.71 1.10
N LEU A 110 -7.57 15.97 1.36
CA LEU A 110 -6.33 16.56 0.84
C LEU A 110 -5.07 15.80 1.28
N TYR A 111 -5.08 15.22 2.48
CA TYR A 111 -3.95 14.45 2.98
C TYR A 111 -3.82 13.12 2.23
N ASP A 112 -4.94 12.44 1.97
CA ASP A 112 -4.94 11.20 1.20
C ASP A 112 -4.58 11.46 -0.27
N LEU A 113 -5.05 12.56 -0.86
CA LEU A 113 -4.69 12.96 -2.23
C LEU A 113 -3.21 13.34 -2.36
N ALA A 114 -2.60 13.95 -1.34
CA ALA A 114 -1.16 14.19 -1.33
C ALA A 114 -0.37 12.87 -1.39
N PHE A 115 -0.84 11.82 -0.69
CA PHE A 115 -0.23 10.49 -0.79
C PHE A 115 -0.51 9.81 -2.14
N ALA A 116 -1.68 10.04 -2.75
CA ALA A 116 -1.94 9.54 -4.10
C ALA A 116 -0.95 10.15 -5.11
N LEU A 117 -0.70 11.46 -5.04
CA LEU A 117 0.35 12.11 -5.86
C LEU A 117 1.75 11.57 -5.57
N PHE A 118 2.03 11.21 -4.31
CA PHE A 118 3.33 10.65 -3.92
C PHE A 118 3.53 9.21 -4.40
N ALA A 119 2.45 8.48 -4.67
CA ALA A 119 2.47 7.09 -5.11
C ALA A 119 2.56 6.93 -6.63
N LEU A 120 2.11 7.94 -7.39
CA LEU A 120 2.10 7.98 -8.86
C LEU A 120 3.41 8.53 -9.41
#